data_AF-A0AAN5XT55-F1
#
_entry.id   AF-A0AAN5XT55-F1
#
_cell.length_a   1.000
_cell.length_b   1.000
_cell.length_c   1.000
_cell.angle_alpha   90.00
_cell.angle_beta   90.00
_cell.angle_gamma   90.00
#
_symmetry.space_group_name_H-M   'P 1'
#
loop_
_entity.id
_entity.type
_entity.pdbx_description
1 polymer ?
#
loop_
_entity_poly.entity_id
_entity_poly.type
_entity_poly.pdbx_seq_one_letter_code
_entity_poly.pdbx_strand_id
1 'polypeptide(L)'
;MVATSLINLTYKFNHNVTLGFDINILIDALQKIQSGTEPSRLQLNSIKKAKSFFETIRDFCHGTHTVYFTGISGAEAFSLYVSATKITGSLQDVESSIAPYITLLDGAENGQQLSVPMIQQIVKVFENISQYINQQDIYGFTNQATGWRL
;
A
#
# COMPACT_ATOMS: atom_id res chain seq x y z
N MET A 1 -29.98 5.43 2.15
CA MET A 1 -28.59 5.08 1.80
C MET A 1 -27.94 6.32 1.20
N VAL A 2 -27.11 7.01 1.97
CA VAL A 2 -26.40 8.20 1.48
C VAL A 2 -25.14 7.71 0.80
N ALA A 3 -25.09 7.79 -0.53
CA ALA A 3 -23.87 7.59 -1.30
C ALA A 3 -22.89 8.72 -0.89
N THR A 4 -21.96 8.41 0.00
CA THR A 4 -20.92 9.36 0.41
C THR A 4 -19.95 9.52 -0.76
N SER A 5 -20.13 10.59 -1.53
CA SER A 5 -19.23 10.96 -2.62
C SER A 5 -17.81 11.18 -2.07
N LEU A 6 -16.79 10.60 -2.72
CA LEU A 6 -15.37 10.75 -2.37
C LEU A 6 -14.91 12.22 -2.31
N ILE A 7 -15.66 13.13 -2.94
CA ILE A 7 -15.39 14.58 -2.97
C ILE A 7 -15.30 15.18 -1.55
N ASN A 8 -15.98 14.58 -0.56
CA ASN A 8 -15.98 15.06 0.83
C ASN A 8 -14.98 14.35 1.76
N LEU A 9 -14.22 13.35 1.28
CA LEU A 9 -13.30 12.55 2.11
C LEU A 9 -11.82 12.86 1.87
N THR A 10 -11.51 13.85 1.03
CA THR A 10 -10.17 14.41 0.86
C THR A 10 -9.79 15.22 2.12
N TYR A 11 -9.53 14.51 3.22
CA TYR A 11 -8.95 15.09 4.42
C TYR A 11 -7.53 15.55 4.09
N LYS A 12 -7.14 16.75 4.56
CA LYS A 12 -5.75 17.22 4.43
C LYS A 12 -4.86 16.25 5.22
N PHE A 13 -4.18 15.39 4.48
CA PHE A 13 -3.23 14.41 4.99
C PHE A 13 -2.06 15.12 5.70
N ASN A 14 -1.63 14.64 6.87
CA ASN A 14 -0.51 15.23 7.60
C ASN A 14 0.80 14.51 7.22
N HIS A 15 1.85 15.28 6.97
CA HIS A 15 2.76 15.01 5.86
C HIS A 15 4.05 14.20 6.19
N ASN A 16 4.06 13.37 7.23
CA ASN A 16 5.21 12.57 7.64
C ASN A 16 4.93 11.06 7.58
N VAL A 17 4.43 10.58 6.43
CA VAL A 17 4.02 9.18 6.29
C VAL A 17 5.05 8.37 5.53
N THR A 18 5.53 7.30 6.17
CA THR A 18 6.35 6.26 5.53
C THR A 18 5.49 5.00 5.35
N LEU A 19 5.63 4.31 4.21
CA LEU A 19 5.01 3.01 4.00
C LEU A 19 5.60 1.93 4.94
N GLY A 20 6.73 2.21 5.59
CA GLY A 20 7.43 1.32 6.53
C GLY A 20 7.85 -0.03 5.95
N PHE A 21 7.94 -0.12 4.63
CA PHE A 21 8.73 -1.11 3.90
C PHE A 21 9.35 -0.46 2.66
N ASP A 22 10.44 -1.05 2.18
CA ASP A 22 11.11 -0.64 0.96
C ASP A 22 10.43 -1.29 -0.25
N ILE A 23 9.98 -0.45 -1.19
CA ILE A 23 9.30 -0.89 -2.42
C ILE A 23 10.24 -1.73 -3.30
N ASN A 24 11.55 -1.45 -3.30
CA ASN A 24 12.51 -2.26 -4.06
C ASN A 24 12.59 -3.69 -3.51
N ILE A 25 12.49 -3.85 -2.19
CA ILE A 25 12.44 -5.18 -1.55
C ILE A 25 11.13 -5.90 -1.93
N LEU A 26 10.00 -5.17 -2.00
CA LEU A 26 8.74 -5.74 -2.50
C LEU A 26 8.86 -6.19 -3.96
N ILE A 27 9.43 -5.36 -4.83
CA ILE A 27 9.62 -5.68 -6.26
C ILE A 27 10.47 -6.95 -6.41
N ASP A 28 11.61 -7.03 -5.73
CA ASP A 28 12.49 -8.20 -5.74
C ASP A 28 11.78 -9.45 -5.19
N ALA A 29 10.98 -9.31 -4.13
CA ALA A 29 10.15 -10.41 -3.61
C ALA A 29 9.16 -10.95 -4.66
N LEU A 30 8.44 -10.07 -5.34
CA LEU A 30 7.46 -10.45 -6.36
C LEU A 30 8.13 -11.10 -7.57
N GLN A 31 9.30 -10.61 -8.00
CA GLN A 31 10.09 -11.20 -9.09
C GLN A 31 10.63 -12.61 -8.74
N LYS A 32 11.03 -12.83 -7.48
CA LYS A 32 11.41 -14.17 -7.02
C LYS A 32 10.24 -15.14 -7.06
N ILE A 33 9.06 -14.72 -6.61
CA ILE A 33 7.84 -15.53 -6.66
C ILE A 33 7.49 -15.87 -8.12
N GLN A 34 7.59 -14.90 -9.03
CA GLN A 34 7.40 -15.12 -10.46
C GLN A 34 8.32 -16.22 -11.02
N SER A 35 9.60 -16.20 -10.63
CA SER A 35 10.61 -17.14 -11.13
C SER A 35 10.62 -18.48 -10.41
N GLY A 36 9.76 -18.68 -9.40
CA GLY A 36 9.73 -19.88 -8.57
C GLY A 36 10.91 -19.96 -7.59
N THR A 37 11.55 -18.83 -7.30
CA THR A 37 12.62 -18.74 -6.31
C THR A 37 12.04 -18.38 -4.94
N GLU A 38 12.52 -19.03 -3.89
CA GLU A 38 12.05 -18.76 -2.53
C GLU A 38 12.44 -17.34 -2.07
N PRO A 39 11.49 -16.51 -1.61
CA PRO A 39 11.80 -15.20 -1.06
C PRO A 39 12.40 -15.32 0.34
N SER A 40 13.32 -14.42 0.68
CA SER A 40 13.86 -14.32 2.03
C SER A 40 12.79 -13.87 3.03
N ARG A 41 13.04 -14.06 4.32
CA ARG A 41 12.15 -13.59 5.40
C ARG A 41 11.84 -12.09 5.30
N LEU A 42 12.83 -11.28 4.91
CA LEU A 42 12.66 -9.84 4.71
C LEU A 42 11.72 -9.54 3.54
N GLN A 43 11.87 -10.27 2.44
CA GLN A 43 11.03 -10.15 1.24
C GLN A 43 9.59 -10.58 1.51
N LEU A 44 9.37 -11.70 2.20
CA LEU A 44 8.04 -12.14 2.65
C LEU A 44 7.40 -11.10 3.59
N ASN A 45 8.20 -10.47 4.46
CA ASN A 45 7.70 -9.42 5.33
C ASN A 45 7.25 -8.20 4.52
N SER A 46 7.98 -7.79 3.48
CA SER A 46 7.55 -6.70 2.59
C SER A 46 6.23 -7.01 1.88
N ILE A 47 6.00 -8.26 1.46
CA ILE A 47 4.71 -8.69 0.89
C ILE A 47 3.58 -8.56 1.92
N LYS A 48 3.78 -9.07 3.14
CA LYS A 48 2.80 -8.95 4.25
C LYS A 48 2.46 -7.50 4.56
N LYS A 49 3.47 -6.63 4.54
CA LYS A 49 3.32 -5.20 4.76
C LYS A 49 2.56 -4.51 3.62
N ALA A 50 2.76 -4.93 2.38
CA ALA A 50 1.98 -4.47 1.24
C ALA A 50 0.51 -4.94 1.33
N LYS A 51 0.28 -6.20 1.73
CA LYS A 51 -1.06 -6.75 1.92
C LYS A 51 -1.83 -6.01 3.02
N SER A 52 -1.19 -5.86 4.18
CA SER A 52 -1.75 -5.16 5.34
C SER A 52 -2.14 -3.71 5.02
N PHE A 53 -1.43 -3.03 4.11
CA PHE A 53 -1.80 -1.70 3.65
C PHE A 53 -3.18 -1.71 2.97
N PHE A 54 -3.41 -2.62 2.02
CA PHE A 54 -4.70 -2.76 1.36
C PHE A 54 -5.81 -3.25 2.31
N GLU A 55 -5.51 -4.19 3.21
CA GLU A 55 -6.48 -4.65 4.21
C GLU A 55 -6.94 -3.52 5.13
N THR A 56 -6.03 -2.62 5.51
CA THR A 56 -6.36 -1.43 6.31
C THR A 56 -7.32 -0.48 5.58
N ILE A 57 -7.17 -0.35 4.25
CA ILE A 57 -8.10 0.41 3.42
C ILE A 57 -9.46 -0.29 3.34
N ARG A 58 -9.50 -1.61 3.14
CA ARG A 58 -10.73 -2.41 3.10
C ARG A 58 -11.50 -2.27 4.42
N ASP A 59 -10.82 -2.41 5.55
CA ASP A 59 -11.40 -2.29 6.87
C ASP A 59 -12.05 -0.91 7.07
N PHE A 60 -11.40 0.16 6.58
CA PHE A 60 -11.96 1.50 6.58
C PHE A 60 -13.22 1.60 5.72
N CYS A 61 -13.24 1.02 4.52
CA CYS A 61 -14.44 0.96 3.67
C CYS A 61 -15.63 0.27 4.36
N HIS A 62 -15.37 -0.67 5.27
CA HIS A 62 -16.40 -1.35 6.08
C HIS A 62 -16.78 -0.62 7.37
N GLY A 63 -16.21 0.58 7.62
CA GLY A 63 -16.46 1.36 8.84
C GLY A 63 -15.66 0.87 10.06
N THR A 64 -14.72 -0.05 9.86
CA THR A 64 -13.81 -0.55 10.90
C THR A 64 -12.58 0.35 10.98
N HIS A 65 -12.10 0.60 12.20
CA HIS A 65 -10.89 1.39 12.42
C HIS A 65 -9.73 0.46 12.76
N THR A 66 -8.93 0.15 11.76
CA THR A 66 -7.69 -0.61 11.89
C THR A 66 -6.50 0.31 11.63
N VAL A 67 -5.43 0.13 12.40
CA VAL A 67 -4.19 0.89 12.24
C VAL A 67 -3.19 -0.01 11.53
N TYR A 68 -2.65 0.49 10.42
CA TYR A 68 -1.56 -0.16 9.70
C TYR A 68 -0.31 -0.21 10.59
N PHE A 69 0.57 -1.21 10.39
CA PHE A 69 1.69 -1.44 11.31
C PHE A 69 2.68 -0.25 11.44
N THR A 70 2.64 0.73 10.53
CA THR A 70 3.46 1.95 10.61
C THR A 70 2.80 3.12 11.32
N GLY A 71 1.60 2.92 11.88
CA GLY A 71 0.83 3.95 12.56
C GLY A 71 -0.09 4.76 11.63
N ILE A 72 -0.16 4.44 10.34
CA ILE A 72 -1.13 5.03 9.40
C ILE A 72 -2.53 4.47 9.73
N SER A 73 -3.49 5.34 9.97
CA SER A 73 -4.90 4.94 10.15
C SER A 73 -5.55 4.49 8.83
N GLY A 74 -6.64 3.73 8.92
CA GLY A 74 -7.47 3.36 7.76
C GLY A 74 -7.85 4.54 6.86
N ALA A 75 -8.27 5.67 7.44
CA ALA A 75 -8.62 6.88 6.70
C ALA A 75 -7.42 7.49 5.95
N GLU A 76 -6.25 7.49 6.57
CA GLU A 76 -5.01 7.97 5.96
C GLU A 76 -4.57 7.06 4.81
N ALA A 77 -4.55 5.74 5.02
CA ALA A 77 -4.22 4.77 3.99
C ALA A 77 -5.19 4.89 2.79
N PHE A 78 -6.48 5.06 3.07
CA PHE A 78 -7.51 5.30 2.08
C PHE A 78 -7.25 6.58 1.27
N SER A 79 -7.03 7.71 1.96
CA SER A 79 -6.79 9.00 1.31
C SER A 79 -5.53 8.97 0.45
N LEU A 80 -4.47 8.29 0.92
CA LEU A 80 -3.22 8.11 0.19
C LEU A 80 -3.45 7.29 -1.08
N TYR A 81 -4.13 6.16 -0.98
CA TYR A 81 -4.43 5.31 -2.13
C TYR A 81 -5.27 6.04 -3.17
N VAL A 82 -6.36 6.69 -2.76
CA VAL A 82 -7.26 7.40 -3.68
C VAL A 82 -6.52 8.54 -4.39
N SER A 83 -5.72 9.30 -3.66
CA SER A 83 -4.98 10.44 -4.22
C SER A 83 -3.86 10.00 -5.17
N ALA A 84 -3.14 8.92 -4.82
CA ALA A 84 -2.05 8.39 -5.65
C ALA A 84 -2.55 7.67 -6.91
N THR A 85 -3.65 6.93 -6.81
CA THR A 85 -4.20 6.15 -7.94
C THR A 85 -5.21 6.94 -8.78
N LYS A 86 -5.68 8.10 -8.28
CA LYS A 86 -6.70 8.96 -8.91
C LYS A 86 -8.01 8.21 -9.17
N ILE A 87 -8.31 7.20 -8.35
CA ILE A 87 -9.61 6.52 -8.42
C ILE A 87 -10.72 7.50 -8.06
N THR A 88 -11.83 7.41 -8.77
CA THR A 88 -13.03 8.22 -8.53
C THR A 88 -14.22 7.28 -8.40
N GLY A 89 -15.23 7.67 -7.63
CA GLY A 89 -16.38 6.81 -7.35
C GLY A 89 -16.85 6.87 -5.89
N SER A 90 -17.23 5.71 -5.37
CA SER A 90 -17.72 5.44 -4.02
C SER A 90 -16.70 4.63 -3.21
N LEU A 91 -16.97 4.43 -1.91
CA LEU A 91 -16.17 3.52 -1.07
C LEU A 91 -16.13 2.09 -1.64
N GLN A 92 -17.22 1.64 -2.26
CA GLN A 92 -17.32 0.30 -2.83
C GLN A 92 -16.49 0.14 -4.11
N ASP A 93 -16.30 1.23 -4.86
CA ASP A 93 -15.42 1.24 -6.03
C ASP A 93 -13.95 1.10 -5.59
N VAL A 94 -13.56 1.78 -4.49
CA VAL A 94 -12.23 1.65 -3.89
C VAL A 94 -12.01 0.25 -3.33
N GLU A 95 -13.00 -0.31 -2.62
CA GLU A 95 -12.92 -1.67 -2.11
C GLU A 95 -12.73 -2.70 -3.25
N SER A 96 -13.52 -2.56 -4.32
CA SER A 96 -13.45 -3.44 -5.48
C SER A 96 -12.12 -3.32 -6.21
N SER A 97 -11.49 -2.14 -6.21
CA SER A 97 -10.20 -1.93 -6.86
C SER A 97 -9.02 -2.53 -6.09
N ILE A 98 -9.11 -2.63 -4.76
CA ILE A 98 -8.02 -3.19 -3.92
C ILE A 98 -8.16 -4.70 -3.68
N ALA A 99 -9.37 -5.26 -3.78
CA ALA A 99 -9.62 -6.67 -3.52
C ALA A 99 -8.73 -7.64 -4.34
N PRO A 100 -8.49 -7.42 -5.66
CA PRO A 100 -7.57 -8.26 -6.41
C PRO A 100 -6.15 -8.24 -5.87
N TYR A 101 -5.65 -7.10 -5.38
CA TYR A 101 -4.30 -6.99 -4.84
C TYR A 101 -4.13 -7.76 -3.53
N ILE A 102 -5.15 -7.77 -2.66
CA ILE A 102 -5.15 -8.57 -1.44
C ILE A 102 -5.03 -10.06 -1.79
N THR A 103 -5.86 -10.54 -2.72
CA THR A 103 -5.83 -11.95 -3.16
C THR A 103 -4.48 -12.33 -3.79
N LEU A 104 -3.92 -11.47 -4.64
CA LEU A 104 -2.62 -11.73 -5.27
C LEU A 104 -1.48 -11.78 -4.25
N LEU A 105 -1.46 -10.85 -3.29
CA LEU A 105 -0.43 -10.81 -2.25
C LEU A 105 -0.58 -11.96 -1.25
N ASP A 106 -1.81 -12.40 -0.95
CA ASP A 106 -2.04 -13.59 -0.13
C ASP A 106 -1.57 -14.87 -0.84
N GLY A 107 -1.83 -15.00 -2.14
CA GLY A 107 -1.25 -16.08 -2.96
C GLY A 107 0.28 -16.05 -2.95
N ALA A 108 0.87 -14.87 -3.09
CA ALA A 108 2.31 -14.65 -3.06
C ALA A 108 2.94 -15.08 -1.72
N GLU A 109 2.32 -14.72 -0.59
CA GLU A 109 2.74 -15.14 0.75
C GLU A 109 2.75 -16.66 0.93
N ASN A 110 1.84 -17.35 0.25
CA ASN A 110 1.66 -18.80 0.30
C ASN A 110 2.40 -19.54 -0.84
N GLY A 111 3.30 -18.87 -1.55
CA GLY A 111 4.15 -19.49 -2.57
C GLY A 111 3.47 -19.76 -3.92
N GLN A 112 2.31 -19.15 -4.19
CA GLN A 112 1.69 -19.22 -5.51
C GLN A 112 2.47 -18.37 -6.51
N GLN A 113 2.80 -18.95 -7.67
CA GLN A 113 3.41 -18.19 -8.75
C GLN A 113 2.46 -17.13 -9.28
N LEU A 114 2.99 -15.92 -9.47
CA LEU A 114 2.26 -14.80 -10.04
C LEU A 114 2.71 -14.55 -11.48
N SER A 115 1.76 -14.16 -12.34
CA SER A 115 2.07 -13.77 -13.71
C SER A 115 2.69 -12.36 -13.76
N VAL A 116 3.47 -12.08 -14.80
CA VAL A 116 4.10 -10.76 -15.01
C VAL A 116 3.08 -9.59 -14.98
N PRO A 117 1.93 -9.67 -15.66
CA PRO A 117 0.95 -8.57 -15.62
C PRO A 117 0.41 -8.29 -14.22
N MET A 118 0.23 -9.33 -13.39
CA MET A 118 -0.25 -9.18 -12.01
C MET A 118 0.78 -8.43 -11.15
N ILE A 119 2.06 -8.78 -11.28
CA ILE A 119 3.15 -8.11 -10.57
C ILE A 119 3.25 -6.65 -10.98
N GLN A 120 3.22 -6.37 -12.28
CA GLN A 120 3.30 -5.01 -12.80
C GLN A 120 2.18 -4.11 -12.26
N GLN A 121 0.96 -4.64 -12.08
CA GLN A 121 -0.14 -3.88 -11.49
C GLN A 121 0.13 -3.51 -10.03
N ILE A 122 0.61 -4.45 -9.21
CA ILE A 122 0.94 -4.19 -7.80
C ILE A 122 2.07 -3.16 -7.69
N VAL A 123 3.15 -3.37 -8.46
CA VAL A 123 4.31 -2.48 -8.46
C VAL A 123 3.91 -1.06 -8.84
N LYS A 124 3.10 -0.90 -9.90
CA LYS A 124 2.60 0.41 -10.35
C LYS A 124 1.82 1.15 -9.26
N VAL A 125 1.01 0.45 -8.45
CA VAL A 125 0.27 1.08 -7.35
C VAL A 125 1.23 1.66 -6.32
N PHE A 126 2.22 0.89 -5.87
CA PHE A 126 3.18 1.36 -4.87
C PHE A 126 4.15 2.40 -5.42
N GLU A 127 4.52 2.33 -6.71
CA GLU A 127 5.26 3.40 -7.39
C GLU A 127 4.46 4.70 -7.42
N ASN A 128 3.18 4.66 -7.77
CA ASN A 128 2.31 5.85 -7.74
C ASN A 128 2.20 6.44 -6.33
N ILE A 129 2.08 5.59 -5.30
CA ILE A 129 2.04 6.03 -3.90
C ILE A 129 3.38 6.68 -3.50
N SER A 130 4.51 6.05 -3.86
CA SER A 130 5.85 6.60 -3.62
C SER A 130 6.03 7.95 -4.31
N GLN A 131 5.64 8.05 -5.58
CA GLN A 131 5.67 9.30 -6.33
C GLN A 131 4.78 10.36 -5.70
N TYR A 132 3.56 10.01 -5.25
CA TYR A 132 2.67 10.95 -4.59
C TYR A 132 3.27 11.49 -3.29
N ILE A 133 3.88 10.63 -2.47
CA ILE A 133 4.59 11.04 -1.25
C ILE A 133 5.76 11.99 -1.59
N ASN A 134 6.53 11.67 -2.65
CA ASN A 134 7.72 12.43 -3.03
C ASN A 134 7.41 13.74 -3.79
N GLN A 135 6.37 13.79 -4.63
CA GLN A 135 5.97 14.97 -5.42
C GLN A 135 5.27 16.05 -4.58
N GLN A 136 4.74 15.69 -3.41
CA GLN A 136 4.15 16.64 -2.47
C GLN A 136 5.21 17.45 -1.70
N ASP A 137 6.52 17.23 -1.95
CA ASP A 137 7.64 18.05 -1.47
C ASP A 137 7.59 18.40 0.03
N ILE A 138 7.41 17.36 0.86
CA ILE A 138 7.84 17.39 2.27
C ILE A 138 9.18 16.68 2.33
N TYR A 139 10.21 17.35 1.83
CA TYR A 139 11.57 17.11 2.29
C TYR A 139 11.66 17.48 3.77
N GLY A 140 11.22 16.57 4.63
CA GLY A 140 11.52 16.54 6.05
C GLY A 140 12.63 15.55 6.41
N PHE A 141 13.37 15.02 5.43
CA PHE A 141 14.56 14.20 5.69
C PHE A 141 15.70 14.57 4.74
N THR A 142 16.22 15.79 4.89
CA THR A 142 17.65 16.03 4.69
C THR A 142 18.31 16.24 6.04
N ASN A 143 19.14 15.25 6.41
CA ASN A 143 20.24 15.34 7.36
C ASN A 143 19.94 15.94 8.75
N GLN A 144 19.49 15.10 9.68
CA GLN A 144 20.08 15.01 11.03
C GLN A 144 19.42 13.90 11.87
N ALA A 145 20.20 12.85 12.14
CA ALA A 145 20.22 11.99 13.35
C ALA A 145 20.37 10.49 13.03
N THR A 146 21.63 10.07 13.00
CA THR A 146 22.18 8.83 13.59
C THR A 146 21.21 7.84 14.25
N GLY A 147 21.29 6.59 13.82
CA GLY A 147 21.07 5.43 14.70
C GLY A 147 20.07 4.42 14.16
N TRP A 148 20.59 3.30 13.69
CA TRP A 148 19.85 2.04 13.70
C TRP A 148 19.37 1.81 15.14
N ARG A 149 18.07 1.56 15.34
CA ARG A 149 17.59 0.95 16.58
C ARG A 149 17.14 -0.47 16.28
N LEU A 150 17.84 -1.38 16.97
CA LEU A 150 17.53 -2.79 17.19
C LEU A 150 16.15 -2.94 17.83
#